data_AF-A0A0Q1DS06-F1
#
_entry.id   AF-A0A0Q1DS06-F1
#
_cell.length_a   1.000
_cell.length_b   1.000
_cell.length_c   1.000
_cell.angle_alpha   90.00
_cell.angle_beta   90.00
_cell.angle_gamma   90.00
#
_symmetry.space_group_name_H-M   'P 1'
#
loop_
_entity.id
_entity.type
_entity.pdbx_description
1 polymer ?
#
loop_
_entity_poly.entity_id
_entity_poly.type
_entity_poly.pdbx_seq_one_letter_code
_entity_poly.pdbx_strand_id
1 'polypeptide(L)'
;MEYNKEIKNRLKRIEGQIKGVLGMMEQGKDCKSVVSQLSAARNAIDRAIAVIVSTNLEHCLRESMEKGESTDSLVKEAVELLVKSR
;
A
#
# COMPACT_ATOMS: atom_id res chain seq x y z
N MET A 1 -10.89 -10.30 6.30
CA MET A 1 -9.60 -10.22 5.59
C MET A 1 -8.43 -10.47 6.54
N GLU A 2 -7.61 -11.48 6.25
CA GLU A 2 -6.34 -11.71 6.94
C GLU A 2 -5.17 -11.12 6.13
N TYR A 3 -4.27 -10.37 6.77
CA TYR A 3 -3.06 -9.88 6.12
C TYR A 3 -2.04 -10.99 5.94
N ASN A 4 -1.90 -11.47 4.71
CA ASN A 4 -1.00 -12.57 4.38
C ASN A 4 0.49 -12.17 4.51
N LYS A 5 1.36 -13.18 4.45
CA LYS A 5 2.82 -13.02 4.55
C LYS A 5 3.38 -12.08 3.47
N GLU A 6 2.79 -12.04 2.29
CA GLU A 6 3.26 -11.20 1.19
C GLU A 6 3.07 -9.71 1.49
N ILE A 7 1.88 -9.30 1.96
CA ILE A 7 1.59 -7.92 2.35
C ILE A 7 2.52 -7.48 3.48
N LYS A 8 2.70 -8.34 4.49
CA LYS A 8 3.64 -8.10 5.60
C LYS A 8 5.08 -7.92 5.09
N ASN A 9 5.52 -8.74 4.12
CA ASN A 9 6.85 -8.62 3.53
C ASN A 9 7.02 -7.32 2.73
N ARG A 10 5.98 -6.83 2.04
CA ARG A 10 6.01 -5.52 1.36
C ARG A 10 6.23 -4.38 2.37
N LEU A 11 5.50 -4.40 3.49
CA LEU A 11 5.67 -3.40 4.55
C LEU A 11 7.07 -3.48 5.20
N LYS A 12 7.61 -4.68 5.44
CA LYS A 12 8.99 -4.84 5.94
C LYS A 12 10.04 -4.26 4.99
N ARG A 13 9.83 -4.37 3.66
CA ARG A 13 10.72 -3.73 2.67
C ARG A 13 10.64 -2.21 2.76
N ILE A 14 9.43 -1.66 2.86
CA ILE A 14 9.21 -0.22 3.04
C ILE A 14 9.87 0.27 4.33
N GLU A 15 9.72 -0.46 5.44
CA GLU A 15 10.40 -0.18 6.70
C GLU A 15 11.93 -0.07 6.52
N GLY A 16 12.53 -1.03 5.78
CA GLY A 16 13.94 -0.99 5.42
C GLY A 16 14.34 0.23 4.59
N GLN A 17 13.48 0.66 3.65
CA GLN A 17 13.71 1.88 2.87
C GLN A 17 13.71 3.12 3.76
N ILE A 18 12.76 3.25 4.70
CA ILE A 18 12.70 4.38 5.63
C ILE A 18 13.93 4.39 6.55
N LYS A 19 14.33 3.24 7.09
CA LYS A 19 15.58 3.11 7.85
C LYS A 19 16.81 3.53 7.04
N GLY A 20 16.86 3.13 5.77
CA GLY A 20 17.92 3.54 4.85
C GLY A 20 17.97 5.05 4.64
N VAL A 21 16.82 5.69 4.44
CA VAL A 21 16.72 7.16 4.31
C VAL A 21 17.22 7.86 5.56
N LEU A 22 16.84 7.41 6.76
CA LEU A 22 17.33 7.98 8.01
C LEU A 22 18.85 7.88 8.12
N GLY A 23 19.42 6.71 7.81
CA GLY A 23 20.88 6.53 7.78
C GLY A 23 21.58 7.44 6.76
N MET A 24 20.96 7.71 5.61
CA MET A 24 21.48 8.68 4.63
C MET A 24 21.51 10.11 5.19
N MET A 25 20.49 10.51 5.96
CA MET A 25 20.45 11.82 6.61
C MET A 25 21.53 11.94 7.68
N GLU A 26 21.70 10.91 8.52
CA GLU A 26 22.75 10.86 9.55
C GLU A 26 24.16 10.93 8.95
N GLN A 27 24.36 10.34 7.77
CA GLN A 27 25.61 10.39 7.02
C GLN A 27 25.82 11.70 6.24
N GLY A 28 24.88 12.65 6.30
CA GLY A 28 24.96 13.92 5.58
C GLY A 28 24.92 13.77 4.05
N LYS A 29 24.19 12.76 3.52
CA LYS A 29 24.00 12.61 2.07
C LYS A 29 23.23 13.80 1.49
N ASP A 30 23.45 14.07 0.20
CA ASP A 30 22.85 15.20 -0.48
C ASP A 30 21.32 15.08 -0.60
N CYS A 31 20.67 16.25 -0.68
CA CYS A 31 19.21 16.37 -0.76
C CYS A 31 18.60 15.55 -1.92
N LYS A 32 19.23 15.56 -3.10
CA LYS A 32 18.70 14.86 -4.28
C LYS A 32 18.68 13.35 -4.06
N SER A 33 19.73 12.79 -3.47
CA SER A 33 19.80 11.37 -3.12
C SER A 33 18.73 10.98 -2.11
N VAL A 34 18.55 11.78 -1.04
CA VAL A 34 17.53 11.54 -0.01
C VAL A 34 16.11 11.60 -0.59
N VAL A 35 15.80 12.64 -1.36
CA VAL A 35 14.49 12.81 -2.02
C VAL A 35 14.20 11.68 -3.01
N SER A 36 15.21 11.21 -3.74
CA SER A 36 15.07 10.06 -4.64
C SER A 36 14.68 8.78 -3.89
N GLN A 37 15.28 8.52 -2.71
CA GLN A 37 14.93 7.34 -1.91
C GLN A 37 13.57 7.47 -1.25
N LEU A 38 13.21 8.66 -0.76
CA LEU A 38 11.85 8.93 -0.27
C LEU A 38 10.79 8.72 -1.36
N SER A 39 11.07 9.16 -2.59
CA SER A 39 10.18 8.94 -3.74
C SER A 39 10.02 7.45 -4.04
N ALA A 40 11.10 6.66 -3.94
CA ALA A 40 11.04 5.22 -4.09
C ALA A 40 10.23 4.54 -2.97
N ALA A 41 10.34 5.02 -1.73
CA ALA A 41 9.55 4.55 -0.60
C ALA A 41 8.05 4.88 -0.78
N ARG A 42 7.71 6.11 -1.20
CA ARG A 42 6.33 6.51 -1.54
C ARG A 42 5.73 5.60 -2.60
N ASN A 43 6.44 5.38 -3.71
CA ASN A 43 5.97 4.46 -4.76
C ASN A 43 5.77 3.01 -4.25
N ALA A 44 6.57 2.56 -3.28
CA ALA A 44 6.39 1.25 -2.68
C ALA A 44 5.16 1.20 -1.77
N ILE A 45 4.88 2.28 -1.02
CA ILE A 45 3.69 2.45 -0.20
C ILE A 45 2.44 2.44 -1.08
N ASP A 46 2.41 3.23 -2.17
CA ASP A 46 1.26 3.30 -3.08
C ASP A 46 0.91 1.90 -3.64
N ARG A 47 1.93 1.12 -4.00
CA ARG A 47 1.74 -0.28 -4.45
C ARG A 47 1.23 -1.19 -3.34
N ALA A 48 1.68 -1.00 -2.10
CA ALA A 48 1.20 -1.79 -0.97
C ALA A 48 -0.29 -1.48 -0.68
N ILE A 49 -0.68 -0.21 -0.73
CA ILE A 49 -2.08 0.21 -0.59
C ILE A 49 -2.93 -0.41 -1.69
N ALA A 50 -2.50 -0.34 -2.95
CA ALA A 50 -3.25 -0.92 -4.07
C ALA A 50 -3.52 -2.41 -3.89
N VAL A 51 -2.51 -3.18 -3.45
CA VAL A 51 -2.65 -4.61 -3.17
C VAL A 51 -3.62 -4.87 -2.02
N ILE A 52 -3.53 -4.09 -0.93
CA ILE A 52 -4.41 -4.25 0.23
C ILE A 52 -5.87 -3.99 -0.19
N VAL A 53 -6.13 -2.87 -0.86
CA VAL A 53 -7.50 -2.51 -1.26
C VAL A 53 -8.05 -3.52 -2.28
N SER A 54 -7.27 -3.91 -3.29
CA SER A 54 -7.74 -4.87 -4.31
C SER A 54 -8.02 -6.24 -3.72
N THR A 55 -7.18 -6.72 -2.81
CA THR A 55 -7.37 -8.03 -2.15
C THR A 55 -8.60 -8.00 -1.24
N ASN A 56 -8.86 -6.86 -0.57
CA ASN A 56 -10.04 -6.70 0.27
C ASN A 56 -11.32 -6.69 -0.57
N LEU A 57 -11.31 -5.90 -1.65
CA LEU A 57 -12.42 -5.81 -2.58
C LEU A 57 -12.76 -7.18 -3.19
N GLU A 58 -11.76 -7.93 -3.66
CA GLU A 58 -11.99 -9.28 -4.21
C GLU A 58 -12.69 -10.20 -3.21
N HIS A 59 -12.24 -10.19 -1.95
CA HIS A 59 -12.82 -11.00 -0.89
C HIS A 59 -14.27 -10.59 -0.59
N CYS A 60 -14.55 -9.29 -0.44
CA CYS A 60 -15.90 -8.79 -0.18
C CYS A 60 -16.85 -9.05 -1.35
N LEU A 61 -16.38 -8.91 -2.60
CA LEU A 61 -17.18 -9.22 -3.78
C LEU A 61 -17.58 -10.70 -3.82
N ARG A 62 -16.65 -11.62 -3.55
CA ARG A 62 -16.95 -13.06 -3.49
C ARG A 62 -18.03 -13.35 -2.44
N GLU A 63 -17.89 -12.80 -1.24
CA GLU A 63 -18.87 -13.02 -0.17
C GLU A 63 -20.26 -12.43 -0.49
N SER A 64 -20.32 -11.22 -1.04
CA SER A 64 -21.60 -10.60 -1.41
C SER A 64 -22.27 -11.33 -2.59
N MET A 65 -21.50 -11.80 -3.57
CA MET A 65 -22.03 -12.61 -4.67
C MET A 65 -22.61 -13.94 -4.18
N GLU A 66 -21.96 -14.62 -3.23
CA GLU A 66 -22.46 -15.84 -2.61
C GLU A 66 -23.78 -15.61 -1.84
N LYS A 67 -23.94 -14.42 -1.25
CA LYS A 67 -25.14 -14.01 -0.51
C LYS A 67 -26.24 -13.40 -1.39
N GLY A 68 -25.96 -13.13 -2.68
CA GLY A 68 -26.87 -12.42 -3.56
C GLY A 68 -27.08 -10.94 -3.21
N GLU A 69 -26.10 -10.33 -2.53
CA GLU A 69 -26.12 -8.93 -2.10
C GLU A 69 -25.57 -7.99 -3.19
N SER A 70 -25.96 -6.72 -3.14
CA SER A 70 -25.41 -5.69 -4.04
C SER A 70 -23.93 -5.43 -3.75
N THR A 71 -23.15 -5.25 -4.81
CA THR A 71 -21.70 -5.00 -4.77
C THR A 71 -21.32 -3.53 -4.98
N ASP A 72 -22.28 -2.66 -5.31
CA ASP A 72 -22.01 -1.29 -5.76
C ASP A 72 -21.30 -0.44 -4.70
N SER A 73 -21.71 -0.58 -3.44
CA SER A 73 -21.11 0.13 -2.32
C SER A 73 -19.65 -0.28 -2.08
N LEU A 74 -19.34 -1.58 -2.21
CA LEU A 74 -17.99 -2.13 -2.03
C LEU A 74 -17.02 -1.57 -3.08
N VAL A 75 -17.46 -1.55 -4.34
CA VAL A 75 -16.65 -1.00 -5.44
C VAL A 75 -16.41 0.50 -5.22
N LYS A 76 -17.45 1.25 -4.83
CA LYS A 76 -17.32 2.68 -4.56
C LYS A 76 -16.32 2.96 -3.42
N GLU A 77 -16.42 2.22 -2.33
CA GLU A 77 -15.50 2.36 -1.19
C GLU A 77 -14.04 2.07 -1.60
N ALA A 78 -13.80 0.99 -2.34
CA ALA A 78 -12.46 0.65 -2.82
C ALA A 78 -11.88 1.75 -3.74
N VAL A 79 -12.69 2.31 -4.64
CA VAL A 79 -12.28 3.44 -5.50
C VAL A 79 -11.93 4.67 -4.65
N GLU A 80 -12.75 5.02 -3.66
CA GLU A 80 -12.48 6.15 -2.78
C GLU A 80 -11.16 5.99 -2.00
N LEU A 81 -10.88 4.78 -1.49
CA LEU A 81 -9.62 4.48 -0.80
C LEU A 81 -8.40 4.61 -1.73
N LEU A 82 -8.49 4.10 -2.96
CA LEU A 82 -7.40 4.19 -3.94
C LEU A 82 -7.15 5.64 -4.37
N VAL A 83 -8.20 6.44 -4.56
CA VAL A 83 -8.05 7.86 -4.92
C VAL A 83 -7.42 8.65 -3.78
N LYS A 84 -7.82 8.41 -2.53
CA LYS A 84 -7.25 9.08 -1.34
C LYS A 84 -5.77 8.76 -1.09
N SER A 85 -5.30 7.62 -1.59
CA SER A 85 -3.91 7.18 -1.40
C SER A 85 -2.88 7.84 -2.33
N ARG A 86 -3.31 8.62 -3.32
CA ARG A 86 -2.43 9.30 -4.27
C ARG A 86 -1.94 10.65 -3.77
#